data_AF-A0A838FT95-F1
#
_entry.id   AF-A0A838FT95-F1
#
_cell.length_a   1.000
_cell.length_b   1.000
_cell.length_c   1.000
_cell.angle_alpha   90.00
_cell.angle_beta   90.00
_cell.angle_gamma   90.00
#
_symmetry.space_group_name_H-M   'P 1'
#
loop_
_entity.id
_entity.type
_entity.pdbx_description
1 polymer ?
#
loop_
_entity_poly.entity_id
_entity_poly.type
_entity_poly.pdbx_seq_one_letter_code
_entity_poly.pdbx_strand_id
1 'polypeptide(L)'
;MATMHDTVASLLSPPKGILAADEHLGKPWQQVARAGTGPAATPEERYHELLLTTPDLDTYLSGVIVSAGSFSRREFPPADSLIAAGVRLGTGTD
;
A
#
# COMPACT_ATOMS: atom_id res chain seq x y z
N MET A 1 8.08 5.90 -21.38
CA MET A 1 6.99 6.22 -20.43
C MET A 1 5.77 5.41 -20.85
N ALA A 2 5.12 4.72 -19.91
CA ALA A 2 3.87 4.03 -20.19
C ALA A 2 2.75 5.06 -20.40
N THR A 3 1.84 4.81 -21.34
CA THR A 3 0.67 5.67 -21.51
C THR A 3 -0.34 5.42 -20.40
N MET A 4 -1.33 6.31 -20.27
CA MET A 4 -2.47 6.09 -19.38
C MET A 4 -3.23 4.81 -19.77
N HIS A 5 -3.33 4.51 -21.07
CA HIS A 5 -3.96 3.29 -21.57
C HIS A 5 -3.20 2.04 -21.13
N ASP A 6 -1.87 2.02 -21.29
CA ASP A 6 -1.03 0.88 -20.87
C ASP A 6 -1.10 0.65 -19.35
N THR A 7 -1.14 1.75 -18.59
CA THR A 7 -1.24 1.70 -17.13
C THR A 7 -2.57 1.10 -16.69
N VAL A 8 -3.68 1.56 -17.27
CA VAL A 8 -5.02 1.03 -16.97
C VAL A 8 -5.13 -0.44 -17.39
N ALA A 9 -4.66 -0.80 -18.59
CA ALA A 9 -4.69 -2.18 -19.07
C ALA A 9 -3.94 -3.13 -18.13
N SER A 10 -2.80 -2.70 -17.60
CA SER A 10 -2.01 -3.52 -16.68
C SER A 10 -2.57 -3.52 -15.25
N LEU A 11 -3.26 -2.47 -14.80
CA LEU A 11 -3.97 -2.47 -13.50
C LEU A 11 -5.16 -3.43 -13.51
N LEU A 12 -5.82 -3.60 -14.65
CA LEU A 12 -7.03 -4.41 -14.78
C LEU A 12 -6.77 -5.83 -15.32
N SER A 13 -5.51 -6.27 -15.41
CA SER A 13 -5.17 -7.59 -15.95
C SER A 13 -5.57 -8.70 -14.97
N PRO A 14 -6.43 -9.67 -15.36
CA PRO A 14 -6.74 -10.82 -14.52
C PRO A 14 -5.49 -11.67 -14.22
N PRO A 15 -5.39 -12.32 -13.04
CA PRO A 15 -6.37 -12.36 -11.95
C PRO A 15 -6.19 -11.22 -10.93
N LYS A 16 -5.42 -10.18 -11.25
CA LYS A 16 -4.96 -9.18 -10.29
C LYS A 16 -6.00 -8.09 -10.03
N GLY A 17 -5.96 -7.53 -8.82
CA GLY A 17 -6.80 -6.41 -8.38
C GLY A 17 -5.99 -5.28 -7.74
N ILE A 18 -6.71 -4.32 -7.16
CA ILE A 18 -6.14 -3.12 -6.52
C ILE A 18 -6.48 -3.16 -5.03
N LEU A 19 -5.49 -2.91 -4.18
CA LEU A 19 -5.69 -2.70 -2.74
C LEU A 19 -5.83 -1.20 -2.44
N ALA A 20 -6.95 -0.78 -1.88
CA ALA A 20 -7.10 0.55 -1.31
C ALA A 20 -6.59 0.53 0.14
N ALA A 21 -5.47 1.21 0.39
CA ALA A 21 -4.79 1.37 1.68
C ALA A 21 -4.53 2.87 1.99
N ASP A 22 -5.43 3.73 1.52
CA ASP A 22 -5.44 5.17 1.74
C ASP A 22 -6.32 5.62 2.92
N GLU A 23 -7.07 4.69 3.52
CA GLU A 23 -7.86 4.93 4.73
C GLU A 23 -6.97 5.14 5.97
N HIS A 24 -7.32 6.16 6.76
CA HIS A 24 -6.80 6.33 8.11
C HIS A 24 -7.45 5.34 9.08
N LEU A 25 -6.65 4.75 9.97
CA LEU A 25 -7.18 3.81 10.96
C LEU A 25 -8.05 4.56 11.97
N GLY A 26 -9.32 4.20 12.03
CA GLY A 26 -10.22 4.65 13.10
C GLY A 26 -9.71 4.25 14.50
N LYS A 27 -10.15 4.99 15.54
CA LYS A 27 -9.70 4.81 16.94
C LYS A 27 -9.67 3.36 17.46
N PRO A 28 -10.68 2.49 17.18
CA PRO A 28 -10.65 1.10 17.63
C PRO A 28 -9.49 0.30 17.03
N TRP A 29 -9.19 0.54 15.74
CA TRP A 29 -8.12 -0.15 15.03
C TRP A 29 -6.73 0.35 15.42
N GLN A 30 -6.61 1.63 15.78
CA GLN A 30 -5.37 2.16 16.35
C GLN A 30 -5.00 1.43 17.64
N GLN A 31 -5.97 1.07 18.49
CA GLN A 31 -5.70 0.33 19.72
C GLN A 31 -5.24 -1.11 19.45
N VAL A 32 -5.79 -1.77 18.43
CA VAL A 32 -5.37 -3.10 17.99
C VAL A 32 -3.95 -3.05 17.40
N ALA A 33 -3.68 -2.09 16.51
CA ALA A 33 -2.37 -1.91 15.90
C ALA A 33 -1.29 -1.51 16.93
N ARG A 34 -1.67 -0.84 18.03
CA ARG A 34 -0.79 -0.53 19.17
C ARG A 34 -0.38 -1.76 19.99
N ALA A 35 -1.11 -2.86 19.92
CA ALA A 35 -0.78 -4.08 20.64
C ALA A 35 0.51 -4.68 20.05
N GLY A 36 1.67 -4.27 20.60
CA GLY A 36 3.00 -4.70 20.19
C GLY A 36 3.87 -3.62 19.53
N THR A 37 3.45 -2.35 19.46
CA THR A 37 4.25 -1.27 18.81
C THR A 37 5.36 -0.77 19.73
N GLY A 38 6.60 -0.79 19.24
CA GLY A 38 7.68 0.01 19.81
C GLY A 38 7.46 1.52 19.54
N PRO A 39 8.20 2.42 20.21
CA PRO A 39 7.93 3.86 20.23
C PRO A 39 8.18 4.61 18.90
N ALA A 40 8.68 3.95 17.86
CA ALA A 40 9.17 4.60 16.65
C ALA A 40 8.15 4.68 15.48
N ALA A 41 7.21 3.74 15.37
CA ALA A 41 6.27 3.67 14.24
C ALA A 41 4.83 3.93 14.68
N THR A 42 4.07 4.68 13.88
CA THR A 42 2.64 4.90 14.15
C THR A 42 1.83 3.61 13.93
N PRO A 43 0.64 3.48 14.54
CA PRO A 43 -0.22 2.31 14.31
C PRO A 43 -0.61 2.13 12.83
N GLU A 44 -0.75 3.22 12.08
CA GLU A 44 -1.04 3.22 10.63
C GLU A 44 0.15 2.71 9.82
N GLU A 45 1.37 3.16 10.12
CA GLU A 45 2.60 2.68 9.47
C GLU A 45 2.76 1.17 9.62
N ARG A 46 2.53 0.64 10.82
CA ARG A 46 2.65 -0.79 11.10
C ARG A 46 1.55 -1.63 10.45
N TYR A 47 0.36 -1.08 10.35
CA TYR A 47 -0.74 -1.73 9.63
C TYR A 47 -0.44 -1.83 8.13
N HIS A 48 0.04 -0.75 7.52
CA HIS A 48 0.45 -0.77 6.12
C HIS A 48 1.67 -1.66 5.89
N GLU A 49 2.65 -1.67 6.79
CA GLU A 49 3.77 -2.61 6.75
C GLU A 49 3.26 -4.05 6.74
N LEU A 50 2.34 -4.41 7.65
CA LEU A 50 1.74 -5.75 7.68
C LEU A 50 1.06 -6.11 6.36
N LEU A 51 0.23 -5.21 5.80
CA LEU A 51 -0.46 -5.47 4.53
C LEU A 51 0.55 -5.70 3.39
N LEU A 52 1.53 -4.81 3.26
CA LEU A 52 2.39 -4.72 2.09
C LEU A 52 3.58 -5.67 2.12
N THR A 53 3.90 -6.23 3.28
CA THR A 53 4.89 -7.30 3.45
C THR A 53 4.27 -8.70 3.41
N THR A 54 2.96 -8.81 3.18
CA THR A 54 2.29 -10.11 3.04
C THR A 54 2.98 -10.91 1.93
N PRO A 55 3.42 -12.16 2.19
CA PRO A 55 4.04 -12.99 1.18
C PRO A 55 3.14 -13.19 -0.05
N ASP A 56 3.75 -13.20 -1.24
CA ASP A 56 3.11 -13.46 -2.52
C ASP A 56 1.98 -12.46 -2.91
N LEU A 57 1.94 -11.29 -2.28
CA LEU A 57 0.91 -10.28 -2.51
C LEU A 57 0.85 -9.81 -3.97
N ASP A 58 2.00 -9.74 -4.64
CA ASP A 58 2.14 -9.37 -6.05
C ASP A 58 1.49 -10.38 -7.01
N THR A 59 1.22 -11.61 -6.56
CA THR A 59 0.46 -12.59 -7.34
C THR A 59 -0.97 -12.11 -7.62
N TYR A 60 -1.54 -11.36 -6.68
CA TYR A 60 -2.94 -10.94 -6.71
C TYR A 60 -3.14 -9.44 -6.82
N LEU A 61 -2.10 -8.62 -6.58
CA LEU A 61 -2.18 -7.17 -6.71
C LEU A 61 -1.45 -6.67 -7.96
N SER A 62 -2.12 -5.82 -8.72
CA SER A 62 -1.56 -5.02 -9.80
C SER A 62 -1.28 -3.57 -9.35
N GLY A 63 -1.93 -3.13 -8.28
CA GLY A 63 -1.69 -1.81 -7.69
C GLY A 63 -2.15 -1.67 -6.25
N VAL A 64 -1.65 -0.61 -5.61
CA VAL A 64 -2.01 -0.18 -4.25
C VAL A 64 -2.25 1.32 -4.27
N ILE A 65 -3.36 1.77 -3.67
CA ILE A 65 -3.66 3.17 -3.43
C ILE A 65 -3.28 3.48 -1.97
N VAL A 66 -2.48 4.52 -1.74
CA VAL A 66 -2.08 4.95 -0.39
C VAL A 66 -2.43 6.41 -0.16
N SER A 67 -2.46 6.85 1.09
CA SER A 67 -2.71 8.26 1.42
C SER A 67 -1.59 9.15 0.88
N ALA A 68 -1.91 10.39 0.49
CA ALA A 68 -0.92 11.33 -0.05
C ALA A 68 0.24 11.60 0.94
N GLY A 69 -0.03 11.58 2.25
CA GLY A 69 1.00 11.75 3.28
C GLY A 69 2.00 10.58 3.33
N SER A 70 1.57 9.38 2.97
CA SER A 70 2.40 8.16 2.97
C SER A 70 3.49 8.16 1.89
N PHE A 71 3.31 8.89 0.79
CA PHE A 71 4.34 9.03 -0.26
C PHE A 71 5.56 9.85 0.16
N SER A 72 5.36 10.81 1.07
CA SER A 72 6.42 11.75 1.48
C SER A 72 7.40 11.15 2.51
N ARG A 73 6.99 10.05 3.16
CA ARG A 73 7.82 9.38 4.15
C ARG A 73 8.73 8.39 3.42
N ARG A 74 10.03 8.69 3.44
CA ARG A 74 11.13 7.82 2.95
C ARG A 74 11.15 6.42 3.60
N GLU A 75 10.27 6.19 4.59
CA GLU A 75 10.08 4.96 5.37
C GLU A 75 8.74 4.30 5.03
N PHE A 76 8.39 4.15 3.76
CA PHE A 76 7.40 3.16 3.33
C PHE A 76 8.17 1.97 2.74
N PRO A 77 8.84 1.14 3.57
CA PRO A 77 9.90 0.24 3.11
C PRO A 77 9.43 -1.01 2.34
N PRO A 78 8.13 -1.24 2.03
CA PRO A 78 7.75 -2.22 1.01
C PRO A 78 7.33 -1.61 -0.34
N ALA A 79 7.29 -0.27 -0.48
CA ALA A 79 6.93 0.35 -1.77
C ALA A 79 7.90 -0.06 -2.88
N ASP A 80 9.20 -0.03 -2.61
CA ASP A 80 10.23 -0.38 -3.58
C ASP A 80 10.19 -1.86 -3.99
N SER A 81 9.92 -2.78 -3.04
CA SER A 81 9.79 -4.21 -3.34
C SER A 81 8.52 -4.52 -4.12
N LEU A 82 7.41 -3.85 -3.82
CA LEU A 82 6.16 -3.97 -4.57
C LEU A 82 6.28 -3.40 -5.98
N ILE A 83 6.93 -2.24 -6.13
CA ILE A 83 7.25 -1.66 -7.45
C ILE A 83 8.15 -2.63 -8.24
N ALA A 84 9.17 -3.20 -7.60
CA ALA A 84 10.05 -4.19 -8.23
C ALA A 84 9.31 -5.46 -8.66
N ALA A 85 8.26 -5.84 -7.92
CA ALA A 85 7.36 -6.95 -8.26
C ALA A 85 6.27 -6.56 -9.30
N GLY A 86 6.27 -5.33 -9.81
CA GLY A 86 5.35 -4.86 -10.84
C GLY A 86 4.02 -4.31 -10.33
N VAL A 87 3.89 -4.11 -9.02
CA VAL A 87 2.74 -3.46 -8.39
C VAL A 87 2.87 -1.94 -8.52
N ARG A 88 1.82 -1.28 -9.00
CA ARG A 88 1.82 0.19 -9.18
C ARG A 88 1.28 0.92 -7.96
N LEU A 89 1.89 2.05 -7.60
CA LEU A 89 1.41 2.91 -6.52
C LEU A 89 0.55 4.04 -7.06
N GLY A 90 -0.56 4.33 -6.37
CA GLY A 90 -1.43 5.48 -6.60
C GLY A 90 -1.74 6.22 -5.29
N THR A 91 -2.24 7.46 -5.40
CA THR A 91 -2.67 8.29 -4.27
C THR A 91 -4.17 8.50 -4.27
N GLY A 92 -4.84 8.38 -3.12
CA GLY A 92 -6.16 9.00 -2.92
C GLY A 92 -6.02 10.52 -2.79
N THR A 93 -6.92 11.31 -3.41
CA THR A 93 -6.85 12.78 -3.45
C THR A 93 -8.13 13.48 -2.99
N ASP A 94 -9.05 12.71 -2.39
CA ASP A 94 -10.38 13.15 -2.00
C ASP A 94 -10.37 14.18 -0.84
#